data_AF-Q1CX94-F1
#
_entry.id   AF-Q1CX94-F1
#
_cell.length_a   1.000
_cell.length_b   1.000
_cell.length_c   1.000
_cell.angle_alpha   90.00
_cell.angle_beta   90.00
_cell.angle_gamma   90.00
#
_symmetry.space_group_name_H-M   'P 1'
#
loop_
_entity.id
_entity.type
_entity.pdbx_description
1 polymer ?
#
loop_
_entity_poly.entity_id
_entity_poly.type
_entity_poly.pdbx_seq_one_letter_code
_entity_poly.pdbx_strand_id
1 'polypeptide(L)'
;MDLASVTNLTVLANVGGPQRGFFEEIAMRWEAGQWGMYPIAACLIVALAIMVERSIILFGKASINKEAFLRGLKKHIYAGDLDKAINYVAGQKSTPLTNVIKAGLMNVPKGNDEVQAALDEASLRETPKIEARTGYLAMLGNAAMLAGLLGTVSGLIACFEAVANVNPADKAAILAIGISEAMNCTGFGLLTAIPALISFSVLTGRTQSLINDINETSVSVLNLIVANKDKFKNLNVPTAARDEE
;
A
#
# COMPACT_ATOMS: atom_id res chain seq x y z
N MET A 1 2.81 -49.61 -35.25
CA MET A 1 2.60 -48.62 -34.17
C MET A 1 2.66 -49.40 -32.88
N ASP A 2 3.76 -49.27 -32.14
CA ASP A 2 4.18 -50.22 -31.11
C ASP A 2 3.46 -49.93 -29.79
N LEU A 3 2.56 -50.83 -29.39
CA LEU A 3 1.76 -50.74 -28.16
C LEU A 3 2.63 -50.68 -26.89
N ALA A 4 3.89 -51.13 -26.95
CA ALA A 4 4.83 -51.05 -25.83
C ALA A 4 5.24 -49.61 -25.48
N SER A 5 5.27 -48.71 -26.48
CA SER A 5 5.63 -47.29 -26.28
C SER A 5 4.56 -46.50 -25.53
N VAL A 6 3.29 -46.89 -25.69
CA VAL A 6 2.14 -46.22 -25.05
C VAL A 6 2.01 -46.64 -23.60
N THR A 7 2.30 -47.91 -23.28
CA THR A 7 2.33 -48.42 -21.90
C THR A 7 3.39 -47.74 -21.04
N ASN A 8 4.57 -47.45 -21.60
CA ASN A 8 5.61 -46.71 -20.86
C ASN A 8 5.22 -45.25 -20.59
N LEU A 9 4.48 -44.61 -21.50
CA LEU A 9 3.97 -43.25 -21.29
C LEU A 9 2.90 -43.20 -20.18
N THR A 10 2.02 -44.19 -20.10
CA THR A 10 1.01 -44.30 -19.03
C THR A 10 1.62 -44.64 -17.68
N VAL A 11 2.71 -45.40 -17.63
CA VAL A 11 3.43 -45.68 -16.37
C VAL A 11 4.18 -44.44 -15.87
N LEU A 12 4.75 -43.63 -16.76
CA LEU A 12 5.36 -42.34 -16.39
C LEU A 12 4.34 -41.28 -15.96
N ALA A 13 3.11 -41.30 -16.51
CA ALA A 13 2.01 -40.44 -16.07
C ALA A 13 1.44 -40.86 -14.70
N ASN A 14 1.69 -42.09 -14.25
CA ASN A 14 1.17 -42.63 -12.99
C ASN A 14 2.23 -42.66 -11.85
N VAL A 15 3.35 -41.95 -12.02
CA VAL A 15 4.32 -41.65 -10.92
C VAL A 15 3.82 -40.47 -10.06
N GLY A 16 2.57 -40.04 -10.25
CA GLY A 16 1.89 -39.15 -9.32
C GLY A 16 1.68 -39.87 -7.98
N GLY A 17 2.55 -39.58 -7.01
CA GLY A 17 2.18 -39.72 -5.60
C GLY A 17 0.84 -39.01 -5.33
N PRO A 18 0.19 -39.28 -4.18
CA PRO A 18 -1.15 -38.76 -3.89
C PRO A 18 -1.25 -37.29 -4.28
N GLN A 19 -2.31 -36.94 -5.01
CA GLN A 19 -2.57 -35.59 -5.51
C GLN A 19 -2.79 -34.66 -4.31
N ARG A 20 -1.68 -34.26 -3.69
CA ARG A 20 -1.62 -33.47 -2.46
C ARG A 20 -2.20 -32.10 -2.74
N GLY A 21 -2.97 -31.58 -1.80
CA GLY A 21 -3.46 -30.21 -1.90
C GLY A 21 -2.29 -29.22 -1.96
N PHE A 22 -2.44 -28.12 -2.70
CA PHE A 22 -1.45 -27.02 -2.75
C PHE A 22 -0.99 -26.58 -1.34
N PHE A 23 -1.91 -26.57 -0.37
CA PHE A 23 -1.63 -26.23 1.03
C PHE A 23 -0.83 -27.32 1.78
N GLU A 24 -1.06 -28.60 1.47
CA GLU A 24 -0.29 -29.70 2.06
C GLU A 24 1.16 -29.70 1.55
N GLU A 25 1.35 -29.34 0.28
CA GLU A 25 2.69 -29.22 -0.31
C GLU A 25 3.48 -28.06 0.31
N ILE A 26 2.82 -26.93 0.57
CA ILE A 26 3.42 -25.79 1.28
C ILE A 26 3.77 -26.14 2.72
N ALA A 27 2.86 -26.80 3.45
CA ALA A 27 3.08 -27.19 4.85
C ALA A 27 4.28 -28.15 4.98
N MET A 28 4.42 -29.11 4.08
CA MET A 28 5.55 -30.03 4.09
C MET A 28 6.89 -29.31 3.80
N ARG A 29 6.91 -28.37 2.85
CA ARG A 29 8.11 -27.56 2.56
C ARG A 29 8.42 -26.59 3.71
N TRP A 30 7.41 -26.19 4.47
CA TRP A 30 7.56 -25.37 5.68
C TRP A 30 8.21 -26.14 6.83
N GLU A 31 7.77 -27.38 7.07
CA GLU A 31 8.43 -28.23 8.07
C GLU A 31 9.88 -28.55 7.69
N ALA A 32 10.19 -28.56 6.38
CA ALA A 32 11.54 -28.77 5.91
C ALA A 32 12.47 -27.57 6.19
N GLY A 33 12.10 -26.32 5.92
CA GLY A 33 13.04 -25.18 5.86
C GLY A 33 13.68 -24.68 7.17
N GLN A 34 13.50 -25.40 8.28
CA GLN A 34 14.11 -25.14 9.59
C GLN A 34 14.02 -23.65 10.03
N TRP A 35 15.05 -23.14 10.72
CA TRP A 35 15.01 -21.85 11.42
C TRP A 35 14.89 -20.63 10.50
N GLY A 36 15.37 -20.72 9.25
CA GLY A 36 15.37 -19.61 8.28
C GLY A 36 13.98 -19.18 7.83
N MET A 37 12.96 -20.01 8.08
CA MET A 37 11.57 -19.72 7.70
C MET A 37 10.86 -18.75 8.64
N TYR A 38 11.17 -18.77 9.93
CA TYR A 38 10.54 -17.89 10.93
C TYR A 38 10.62 -16.39 10.58
N PRO A 39 11.78 -15.81 10.21
CA PRO A 39 11.84 -14.40 9.83
C PRO A 39 11.04 -14.10 8.55
N ILE A 40 10.97 -15.04 7.61
CA ILE A 40 10.19 -14.90 6.37
C ILE A 40 8.69 -14.84 6.69
N ALA A 41 8.18 -15.75 7.54
CA ALA A 41 6.78 -15.70 7.97
C ALA A 41 6.44 -14.46 8.78
N ALA A 42 7.34 -14.00 9.64
CA ALA A 42 7.12 -12.74 10.35
C ALA A 42 6.95 -11.58 9.37
N CYS A 43 7.80 -11.49 8.35
CA CYS A 43 7.65 -10.49 7.28
C CYS A 43 6.34 -10.66 6.51
N LEU A 44 5.93 -11.90 6.19
CA LEU A 44 4.68 -12.19 5.48
C LEU A 44 3.45 -11.73 6.27
N ILE A 45 3.36 -12.08 7.55
CA ILE A 45 2.21 -11.72 8.40
C ILE A 45 2.09 -10.20 8.51
N VAL A 46 3.20 -9.51 8.79
CA VAL A 46 3.20 -8.05 8.91
C VAL A 46 2.89 -7.40 7.56
N ALA A 47 3.45 -7.90 6.45
CA ALA A 47 3.18 -7.38 5.11
C ALA A 47 1.70 -7.54 4.73
N LEU A 48 1.09 -8.70 4.99
CA LEU A 48 -0.33 -8.95 4.74
C LEU A 48 -1.23 -8.05 5.60
N ALA A 49 -0.90 -7.88 6.88
CA ALA A 49 -1.65 -6.99 7.77
C ALA A 49 -1.66 -5.54 7.23
N ILE A 50 -0.48 -5.02 6.86
CA ILE A 50 -0.34 -3.67 6.28
C ILE A 50 -1.06 -3.60 4.93
N MET A 51 -0.91 -4.61 4.08
CA MET A 51 -1.54 -4.67 2.76
C MET A 51 -3.06 -4.54 2.86
N VAL A 52 -3.70 -5.31 3.74
CA VAL A 52 -5.17 -5.30 3.92
C VAL A 52 -5.63 -3.99 4.54
N GLU A 53 -5.00 -3.54 5.64
CA GLU A 53 -5.34 -2.28 6.31
C GLU A 53 -5.30 -1.11 5.32
N ARG A 54 -4.21 -1.01 4.57
CA ARG A 54 -3.98 0.10 3.62
C ARG A 54 -4.91 0.01 2.42
N SER A 55 -5.18 -1.18 1.90
CA SER A 55 -6.14 -1.35 0.80
C SER A 55 -7.53 -0.84 1.19
N ILE A 56 -8.01 -1.16 2.40
CA ILE A 56 -9.31 -0.69 2.88
C ILE A 56 -9.34 0.83 3.09
N ILE A 57 -8.28 1.40 3.67
CA ILE A 57 -8.22 2.85 3.93
C ILE A 57 -8.15 3.65 2.63
N LEU A 58 -7.28 3.27 1.70
CA LEU A 58 -7.01 4.05 0.50
C LEU A 58 -8.12 3.94 -0.56
N PHE A 59 -8.63 2.73 -0.78
CA PHE A 59 -9.71 2.51 -1.76
C PHE A 59 -11.08 2.79 -1.17
N GLY A 60 -11.27 2.53 0.12
CA GLY A 60 -12.53 2.74 0.81
C GLY A 60 -12.63 4.11 1.45
N LYS A 61 -11.87 4.37 2.52
CA LYS A 61 -12.08 5.56 3.40
C LYS A 61 -11.62 6.88 2.78
N ALA A 62 -10.53 6.88 2.02
CA ALA A 62 -9.94 8.10 1.46
C ALA A 62 -10.50 8.49 0.09
N SER A 63 -11.25 7.61 -0.58
CA SER A 63 -11.80 7.88 -1.90
C SER A 63 -13.11 8.69 -1.81
N ILE A 64 -13.23 9.68 -2.69
CA ILE A 64 -14.43 10.49 -2.92
C ILE A 64 -14.57 10.74 -4.42
N ASN A 65 -15.79 10.82 -4.92
CA ASN A 65 -16.03 11.22 -6.30
C ASN A 65 -15.74 12.72 -6.44
N LYS A 66 -14.50 13.04 -6.84
CA LYS A 66 -14.00 14.40 -7.02
C LYS A 66 -14.91 15.25 -7.89
N GLU A 67 -15.39 14.72 -9.01
CA GLU A 67 -16.21 15.50 -9.92
C GLU A 67 -17.58 15.85 -9.31
N ALA A 68 -18.24 14.88 -8.68
CA ALA A 68 -19.52 15.11 -8.00
C ALA A 68 -19.33 16.11 -6.84
N PHE A 69 -18.25 15.94 -6.07
CA PHE A 69 -17.88 16.85 -4.99
C PHE A 69 -17.70 18.28 -5.51
N LEU A 70 -16.85 18.48 -6.53
CA LEU A 70 -16.58 19.78 -7.13
C LEU A 70 -17.81 20.41 -7.77
N ARG A 71 -18.68 19.64 -8.42
CA ARG A 71 -19.94 20.16 -8.99
C ARG A 71 -20.85 20.75 -7.91
N GLY A 72 -21.04 20.04 -6.79
CA GLY A 72 -21.84 20.54 -5.68
C GLY A 72 -21.20 21.76 -5.00
N LEU A 73 -19.88 21.75 -4.82
CA LEU A 73 -19.16 22.88 -4.23
C LEU A 73 -19.23 24.13 -5.11
N LYS A 74 -19.00 23.99 -6.42
CA LYS A 74 -19.11 25.08 -7.40
C LYS A 74 -20.47 25.78 -7.33
N LYS A 75 -21.57 25.03 -7.20
CA LYS A 75 -22.92 25.58 -7.10
C LYS A 75 -23.05 26.58 -5.94
N HIS A 76 -22.49 26.25 -4.77
CA HIS A 76 -22.54 27.11 -3.59
C HIS A 76 -21.59 28.31 -3.70
N ILE A 77 -20.39 28.11 -4.23
CA ILE A 77 -19.42 29.20 -4.45
C ILE A 77 -19.95 30.22 -5.47
N TYR A 78 -20.55 29.78 -6.58
CA TYR A 78 -21.12 30.69 -7.58
C TYR A 78 -22.32 31.50 -7.04
N ALA A 79 -23.07 30.93 -6.10
CA ALA A 79 -24.15 31.61 -5.41
C ALA A 79 -23.65 32.65 -4.37
N GLY A 80 -22.34 32.67 -4.07
CA GLY A 80 -21.75 33.57 -3.07
C GLY A 80 -22.06 33.18 -1.62
N ASP A 81 -22.63 32.00 -1.39
CA ASP A 81 -23.08 31.56 -0.07
C ASP A 81 -22.00 30.67 0.58
N LEU A 82 -21.10 31.31 1.32
CA LEU A 82 -19.95 30.65 1.96
C LEU A 82 -20.41 29.64 3.03
N ASP A 83 -21.43 29.97 3.81
CA ASP A 83 -21.95 29.09 4.86
C ASP A 83 -22.51 27.81 4.28
N LYS A 84 -23.26 27.89 3.17
CA LYS A 84 -23.72 26.69 2.46
C LYS A 84 -22.58 25.89 1.85
N ALA A 85 -21.52 26.54 1.36
CA ALA A 85 -20.34 25.83 0.85
C ALA A 85 -19.63 25.05 1.96
N ILE A 86 -19.42 25.66 3.13
CA ILE A 86 -18.80 25.00 4.30
C ILE A 86 -19.67 23.84 4.79
N ASN A 87 -20.98 24.06 4.92
CA ASN A 87 -21.93 23.03 5.34
C ASN A 87 -22.02 21.86 4.34
N TYR A 88 -21.95 22.15 3.04
CA TYR A 88 -21.89 21.12 2.00
C TYR A 88 -20.66 20.23 2.19
N VAL A 89 -19.47 20.82 2.38
CA VAL A 89 -18.23 20.06 2.61
C VAL A 89 -18.28 19.29 3.94
N ALA A 90 -18.83 19.88 5.00
CA ALA A 90 -18.99 19.22 6.29
C ALA A 90 -19.99 18.05 6.26
N GLY A 91 -20.99 18.10 5.37
CA GLY A 91 -21.92 17.00 5.13
C GLY A 91 -21.37 15.86 4.26
N GLN A 92 -20.19 16.04 3.66
CA GLN A 92 -19.51 14.97 2.95
C GLN A 92 -18.74 14.06 3.91
N LYS A 93 -18.40 12.88 3.41
CA LYS A 93 -17.50 11.95 4.10
C LYS A 93 -16.17 12.64 4.41
N SER A 94 -15.74 12.55 5.67
CA SER A 94 -14.43 13.04 6.12
C SER A 94 -13.30 12.31 5.40
N THR A 95 -12.75 12.96 4.39
CA THR A 95 -11.60 12.53 3.61
C THR A 95 -10.50 13.59 3.70
N PRO A 96 -9.24 13.23 3.41
CA PRO A 96 -8.15 14.20 3.30
C PRO A 96 -8.49 15.39 2.40
N LEU A 97 -9.11 15.12 1.23
CA LEU A 97 -9.58 16.15 0.31
C LEU A 97 -10.57 17.11 0.96
N THR A 98 -11.64 16.60 1.57
CA THR A 98 -12.66 17.46 2.19
C THR A 98 -12.10 18.27 3.36
N ASN A 99 -11.14 17.71 4.11
CA ASN A 99 -10.50 18.40 5.23
C ASN A 99 -9.66 19.59 4.76
N VAL A 100 -8.90 19.41 3.68
CA VAL A 100 -8.11 20.48 3.05
C VAL A 100 -9.04 21.58 2.53
N ILE A 101 -10.05 21.22 1.74
CA ILE A 101 -10.98 22.21 1.17
C ILE A 101 -11.77 22.95 2.25
N LYS A 102 -12.18 22.26 3.32
CA LYS A 102 -12.86 22.90 4.46
C LYS A 102 -11.96 23.94 5.13
N ALA A 103 -10.68 23.63 5.34
CA ALA A 103 -9.73 24.58 5.94
C ALA A 103 -9.58 25.85 5.08
N GLY A 104 -9.50 25.72 3.76
CA GLY A 104 -9.48 26.87 2.84
C GLY A 104 -10.75 27.71 2.92
N LEU A 105 -11.93 27.07 2.85
CA LEU A 105 -13.23 27.78 2.88
C LEU A 105 -13.45 28.58 4.18
N MET A 106 -13.01 28.06 5.32
CA MET A 106 -13.14 28.77 6.61
C MET A 106 -12.30 30.06 6.69
N ASN A 107 -11.26 30.19 5.87
CA ASN A 107 -10.37 31.35 5.87
C ASN A 107 -10.70 32.36 4.76
N VAL A 108 -11.74 32.12 3.95
CA VAL A 108 -12.23 33.06 2.91
C VAL A 108 -12.47 34.48 3.44
N PRO A 109 -13.04 34.69 4.64
CA PRO A 109 -13.25 36.05 5.17
C PRO A 109 -11.96 36.81 5.47
N LYS A 110 -10.83 36.12 5.68
CA LYS A 110 -9.55 36.73 6.05
C LYS A 110 -8.72 37.20 4.84
N GLY A 111 -9.10 36.80 3.63
CA GLY A 111 -8.42 37.18 2.40
C GLY A 111 -7.80 36.00 1.65
N ASN A 112 -7.37 36.25 0.41
CA ASN A 112 -6.92 35.20 -0.51
C ASN A 112 -5.62 34.53 -0.04
N ASP A 113 -4.70 35.31 0.52
CA ASP A 113 -3.40 34.81 0.98
C ASP A 113 -3.58 33.85 2.16
N GLU A 114 -4.51 34.17 3.06
CA GLU A 114 -4.90 33.32 4.19
C GLU A 114 -5.61 32.03 3.74
N VAL A 115 -6.43 32.10 2.67
CA VAL A 115 -7.04 30.90 2.08
C VAL A 115 -5.96 29.97 1.51
N GLN A 116 -5.01 30.52 0.75
CA GLN A 116 -3.92 29.75 0.17
C GLN A 116 -3.07 29.11 1.27
N ALA A 117 -2.66 29.90 2.27
CA ALA A 117 -1.91 29.40 3.42
C ALA A 117 -2.64 28.27 4.15
N ALA A 118 -3.95 28.40 4.37
CA ALA A 118 -4.75 27.37 5.03
C ALA A 118 -4.90 26.09 4.19
N LEU A 119 -5.02 26.20 2.87
CA LEU A 119 -5.04 25.05 1.95
C LEU A 119 -3.71 24.31 1.98
N ASP A 120 -2.59 25.04 1.95
CA ASP A 120 -1.25 24.46 1.98
C ASP A 120 -0.93 23.81 3.33
N GLU A 121 -1.25 24.48 4.44
CA GLU A 121 -1.08 23.95 5.79
C GLU A 121 -1.88 22.65 5.98
N ALA A 122 -3.16 22.66 5.58
CA ALA A 122 -3.99 21.46 5.68
C ALA A 122 -3.48 20.34 4.77
N SER A 123 -3.01 20.66 3.57
CA SER A 123 -2.42 19.67 2.64
C SER A 123 -1.16 19.04 3.24
N LEU A 124 -0.29 19.84 3.86
CA LEU A 124 0.92 19.38 4.53
C LEU A 124 0.60 18.50 5.75
N ARG A 125 -0.53 18.76 6.42
CA ARG A 125 -1.01 17.94 7.56
C ARG A 125 -1.66 16.63 7.12
N GLU A 126 -2.40 16.62 6.02
CA GLU A 126 -3.16 15.46 5.57
C GLU A 126 -2.35 14.49 4.70
N THR A 127 -1.44 15.01 3.84
CA THR A 127 -0.62 14.19 2.92
C THR A 127 0.16 13.07 3.62
N PRO A 128 0.88 13.33 4.73
CA PRO A 128 1.63 12.27 5.43
C PRO A 128 0.73 11.14 5.97
N LYS A 129 -0.54 11.43 6.29
CA LYS A 129 -1.49 10.40 6.76
C LYS A 129 -1.85 9.42 5.64
N ILE A 130 -1.91 9.91 4.40
CA ILE A 130 -2.17 9.09 3.21
C ILE A 130 -0.90 8.37 2.76
N GLU A 131 0.29 8.88 3.03
CA GLU A 131 1.55 8.22 2.68
C GLU A 131 2.02 7.18 3.73
N ALA A 132 1.59 7.34 4.98
CA ALA A 132 2.06 6.55 6.10
C ALA A 132 1.98 5.04 5.85
N ARG A 133 3.02 4.31 6.26
CA ARG A 133 3.09 2.84 6.26
C ARG A 133 3.14 2.15 4.90
N THR A 134 2.80 2.80 3.78
CA THR A 134 2.91 2.16 2.45
C THR A 134 4.35 1.74 2.17
N GLY A 135 5.34 2.56 2.52
CA GLY A 135 6.77 2.26 2.34
C GLY A 135 7.27 1.01 3.08
N TYR A 136 6.60 0.59 4.17
CA TYR A 136 7.00 -0.62 4.90
C TYR A 136 6.76 -1.89 4.08
N LEU A 137 5.82 -1.91 3.14
CA LEU A 137 5.62 -3.06 2.25
C LEU A 137 6.86 -3.34 1.40
N ALA A 138 7.49 -2.29 0.86
CA ALA A 138 8.74 -2.43 0.11
C ALA A 138 9.87 -2.93 1.01
N MET A 139 10.00 -2.35 2.20
CA MET A 139 10.99 -2.76 3.20
C MET A 139 10.81 -4.24 3.58
N LEU A 140 9.58 -4.67 3.90
CA LEU A 140 9.28 -6.05 4.30
C LEU A 140 9.44 -7.04 3.15
N GLY A 141 9.09 -6.67 1.92
CA GLY A 141 9.35 -7.49 0.74
C GLY A 141 10.85 -7.73 0.54
N ASN A 142 11.66 -6.68 0.63
CA ASN A 142 13.11 -6.79 0.55
C ASN A 142 13.69 -7.59 1.75
N ALA A 143 13.19 -7.37 2.96
CA ALA A 143 13.61 -8.10 4.15
C ALA A 143 13.31 -9.60 4.03
N ALA A 144 12.13 -9.98 3.54
CA ALA A 144 11.76 -11.38 3.30
C ALA A 144 12.69 -12.04 2.26
N MET A 145 13.07 -11.29 1.21
CA MET A 145 14.04 -11.75 0.20
C MET A 145 15.40 -12.04 0.79
N LEU A 146 15.93 -11.08 1.55
CA LEU A 146 17.23 -11.21 2.22
C LEU A 146 17.21 -12.32 3.27
N ALA A 147 16.11 -12.49 4.00
CA ALA A 147 15.93 -13.59 4.94
C ALA A 147 15.94 -14.96 4.24
N GLY A 148 15.30 -15.08 3.06
CA GLY A 148 15.36 -16.30 2.23
C GLY A 148 16.76 -16.63 1.72
N LEU A 149 17.51 -15.61 1.29
CA LEU A 149 18.91 -15.76 0.89
C LEU A 149 19.78 -16.20 2.08
N LEU A 150 19.61 -15.56 3.25
CA LEU A 150 20.30 -15.94 4.48
C LEU A 150 20.00 -17.39 4.87
N GLY A 151 18.73 -17.80 4.85
CA GLY A 151 18.32 -19.17 5.13
C GLY A 151 18.97 -20.18 4.19
N THR A 152 19.09 -19.85 2.91
CA THR A 152 19.81 -20.70 1.93
C THR A 152 21.28 -20.85 2.28
N VAL A 153 21.96 -19.74 2.57
CA VAL A 153 23.39 -19.76 2.92
C VAL A 153 23.63 -20.58 4.18
N SER A 154 22.82 -20.36 5.22
CA SER A 154 22.94 -21.09 6.48
C SER A 154 22.61 -22.57 6.34
N GLY A 155 21.60 -22.92 5.54
CA GLY A 155 21.27 -24.31 5.22
C GLY A 155 22.44 -25.00 4.52
N LEU A 156 23.01 -24.40 3.48
CA LEU A 156 24.15 -24.95 2.77
C LEU A 156 25.38 -25.14 3.67
N ILE A 157 25.68 -24.20 4.56
CA ILE A 157 26.77 -24.34 5.54
C ILE A 157 26.55 -25.59 6.41
N ALA A 158 25.35 -25.73 7.00
CA ALA A 158 25.02 -26.90 7.83
C ALA A 158 25.11 -28.23 7.06
N CYS A 159 24.73 -28.23 5.77
CA CYS A 159 24.83 -29.41 4.90
C CYS A 159 26.28 -29.86 4.71
N PHE A 160 27.18 -28.94 4.39
CA PHE A 160 28.58 -29.26 4.15
C PHE A 160 29.29 -29.70 5.44
N GLU A 161 28.94 -29.12 6.57
CA GLU A 161 29.42 -29.56 7.89
C GLU A 161 28.96 -30.99 8.22
N ALA A 162 27.67 -31.29 8.01
CA ALA A 162 27.10 -32.61 8.29
C ALA A 162 27.75 -33.74 7.47
N VAL A 163 28.20 -33.44 6.25
CA VAL A 163 28.74 -34.43 5.29
C VAL A 163 30.24 -34.67 5.46
N ALA A 164 30.94 -33.86 6.26
CA ALA A 164 32.38 -33.95 6.46
C ALA A 164 32.82 -35.35 6.95
N ASN A 165 32.09 -35.93 7.91
CA ASN A 165 32.46 -37.18 8.58
C ASN A 165 31.55 -38.38 8.26
N VAL A 166 30.69 -38.28 7.24
CA VAL A 166 29.72 -39.33 6.89
C VAL A 166 30.30 -40.33 5.88
N ASN A 167 29.80 -41.56 5.88
CA ASN A 167 30.14 -42.59 4.90
C ASN A 167 29.89 -42.07 3.45
N PRO A 168 30.84 -42.21 2.52
CA PRO A 168 30.68 -41.83 1.12
C PRO A 168 29.36 -42.25 0.46
N ALA A 169 28.80 -43.41 0.84
CA ALA A 169 27.53 -43.90 0.31
C ALA A 169 26.32 -43.00 0.66
N ASP A 170 26.33 -42.35 1.83
CA ASP A 170 25.20 -41.56 2.33
C ASP A 170 25.36 -40.06 2.03
N LYS A 171 26.58 -39.60 1.67
CA LYS A 171 26.89 -38.18 1.43
C LYS A 171 25.98 -37.55 0.40
N ALA A 172 25.72 -38.24 -0.71
CA ALA A 172 24.90 -37.72 -1.79
C ALA A 172 23.45 -37.47 -1.35
N ALA A 173 22.87 -38.39 -0.57
CA ALA A 173 21.50 -38.26 -0.08
C ALA A 173 21.36 -37.09 0.91
N ILE A 174 22.28 -36.96 1.86
CA ILE A 174 22.26 -35.88 2.86
C ILE A 174 22.44 -34.51 2.20
N LEU A 175 23.38 -34.37 1.26
CA LEU A 175 23.57 -33.14 0.50
C LEU A 175 22.31 -32.77 -0.29
N ALA A 176 21.67 -33.73 -0.96
CA ALA A 176 20.47 -33.48 -1.75
C ALA A 176 19.31 -32.97 -0.88
N ILE A 177 19.09 -33.59 0.29
CA ILE A 177 18.04 -33.17 1.23
C ILE A 177 18.29 -31.74 1.71
N GLY A 178 19.51 -31.43 2.15
CA GLY A 178 19.78 -30.14 2.73
C GLY A 178 19.90 -28.98 1.70
N ILE A 179 20.35 -29.27 0.48
CA ILE A 179 20.23 -28.30 -0.63
C ILE A 179 18.76 -28.03 -0.96
N SER A 180 17.93 -29.08 -1.01
CA SER A 180 16.48 -28.92 -1.25
C SER A 180 15.84 -28.07 -0.16
N GLU A 181 16.24 -28.25 1.09
CA GLU A 181 15.80 -27.45 2.22
C GLU A 181 16.18 -25.97 2.06
N ALA A 182 17.45 -25.71 1.77
CA ALA A 182 17.97 -24.37 1.54
C ALA A 182 17.21 -23.66 0.40
N MET A 183 16.93 -24.36 -0.70
CA MET A 183 16.15 -23.82 -1.82
C MET A 183 14.70 -23.48 -1.45
N ASN A 184 14.07 -24.20 -0.50
CA ASN A 184 12.74 -23.86 -0.01
C ASN A 184 12.73 -22.46 0.63
N CYS A 185 13.74 -22.10 1.44
CA CYS A 185 13.85 -20.78 2.06
C CYS A 185 13.80 -19.63 1.04
N THR A 186 14.55 -19.74 -0.06
CA THR A 186 14.49 -18.76 -1.16
C THR A 186 13.11 -18.73 -1.82
N GLY A 187 12.53 -19.90 -2.08
CA GLY A 187 11.19 -20.00 -2.67
C GLY A 187 10.13 -19.26 -1.85
N PHE A 188 10.14 -19.43 -0.53
CA PHE A 188 9.23 -18.72 0.38
C PHE A 188 9.53 -17.23 0.51
N GLY A 189 10.81 -16.85 0.47
CA GLY A 189 11.22 -15.44 0.41
C GLY A 189 10.64 -14.74 -0.82
N LEU A 190 10.70 -15.38 -1.99
CA LEU A 190 10.10 -14.88 -3.25
C LEU A 190 8.58 -14.86 -3.19
N LEU A 191 7.96 -15.92 -2.68
CA LEU A 191 6.52 -16.00 -2.52
C LEU A 191 5.98 -14.88 -1.63
N THR A 192 6.75 -14.45 -0.64
CA THR A 192 6.40 -13.33 0.25
C THR A 192 6.70 -11.96 -0.36
N ALA A 193 7.87 -11.81 -0.98
CA ALA A 193 8.34 -10.52 -1.49
C ALA A 193 7.54 -10.04 -2.71
N ILE A 194 7.18 -10.94 -3.64
CA ILE A 194 6.50 -10.56 -4.88
C ILE A 194 5.14 -9.90 -4.60
N PRO A 195 4.22 -10.50 -3.82
CA PRO A 195 2.93 -9.86 -3.51
C PRO A 195 3.09 -8.57 -2.71
N ALA A 196 4.06 -8.50 -1.80
CA ALA A 196 4.34 -7.30 -1.01
C ALA A 196 4.77 -6.12 -1.90
N LEU A 197 5.68 -6.35 -2.85
CA LEU A 197 6.17 -5.33 -3.78
C LEU A 197 5.12 -4.91 -4.81
N ILE A 198 4.32 -5.85 -5.33
CA ILE A 198 3.20 -5.52 -6.21
C ILE A 198 2.19 -4.62 -5.47
N SER A 199 1.83 -5.01 -4.25
CA SER A 199 0.89 -4.23 -3.43
C SER A 199 1.45 -2.86 -3.07
N PHE A 200 2.74 -2.77 -2.76
CA PHE A 200 3.45 -1.50 -2.57
C PHE A 200 3.29 -0.59 -3.80
N SER A 201 3.54 -1.11 -5.00
CA SER A 201 3.44 -0.34 -6.25
C SER A 201 2.01 0.19 -6.47
N VAL A 202 1.00 -0.67 -6.33
CA VAL A 202 -0.42 -0.31 -6.51
C VAL A 202 -0.86 0.73 -5.47
N LEU A 203 -0.54 0.51 -4.18
CA LEU A 203 -0.91 1.41 -3.09
C LEU A 203 -0.19 2.76 -3.20
N THR A 204 1.07 2.76 -3.65
CA THR A 204 1.83 4.00 -3.90
C THR A 204 1.22 4.78 -5.05
N GLY A 205 0.91 4.12 -6.17
CA GLY A 205 0.22 4.76 -7.28
C GLY A 205 -1.12 5.37 -6.87
N ARG A 206 -1.90 4.67 -6.04
CA ARG A 206 -3.16 5.18 -5.51
C ARG A 206 -2.97 6.34 -4.54
N THR A 207 -1.94 6.29 -3.69
CA THR A 207 -1.57 7.39 -2.77
C THR A 207 -1.29 8.65 -3.57
N GLN A 208 -0.45 8.55 -4.61
CA GLN A 208 -0.09 9.70 -5.45
C GLN A 208 -1.29 10.27 -6.21
N SER A 209 -2.19 9.40 -6.72
CA SER A 209 -3.44 9.86 -7.32
C SER A 209 -4.29 10.70 -6.35
N LEU A 210 -4.38 10.31 -5.08
CA LEU A 210 -5.14 11.08 -4.07
C LEU A 210 -4.47 12.42 -3.75
N ILE A 211 -3.13 12.46 -3.68
CA ILE A 211 -2.38 13.71 -3.46
C ILE A 211 -2.59 14.67 -4.64
N ASN A 212 -2.53 14.16 -5.87
CA ASN A 212 -2.80 14.96 -7.07
C ASN A 212 -4.24 15.50 -7.06
N ASP A 213 -5.22 14.69 -6.66
CA ASP A 213 -6.60 15.13 -6.52
C ASP A 213 -6.76 16.25 -5.49
N ILE A 214 -6.03 16.18 -4.36
CA ILE A 214 -5.97 17.25 -3.35
C ILE A 214 -5.42 18.53 -3.98
N ASN A 215 -4.24 18.47 -4.59
CA ASN A 215 -3.57 19.64 -5.14
C ASN A 215 -4.39 20.32 -6.25
N GLU A 216 -4.91 19.54 -7.21
CA GLU A 216 -5.71 20.07 -8.31
C GLU A 216 -7.02 20.70 -7.81
N THR A 217 -7.69 20.05 -6.86
CA THR A 217 -8.93 20.57 -6.28
C THR A 217 -8.67 21.82 -5.46
N SER A 218 -7.59 21.88 -4.66
CA SER A 218 -7.21 23.06 -3.89
C SER A 218 -6.98 24.27 -4.79
N VAL A 219 -6.22 24.11 -5.87
CA VAL A 219 -6.00 25.16 -6.87
C VAL A 219 -7.30 25.57 -7.55
N SER A 220 -8.13 24.60 -7.94
CA SER A 220 -9.43 24.88 -8.57
C SER A 220 -10.35 25.68 -7.65
N VAL A 221 -10.42 25.31 -6.37
CA VAL A 221 -11.25 25.99 -5.36
C VAL A 221 -10.73 27.38 -5.07
N LEU A 222 -9.42 27.56 -4.90
CA LEU A 222 -8.80 28.88 -4.75
C LEU A 222 -9.18 29.80 -5.93
N ASN A 223 -8.98 29.34 -7.16
CA ASN A 223 -9.31 30.12 -8.35
C ASN A 223 -10.79 30.50 -8.40
N LEU A 224 -11.69 29.60 -7.99
CA LEU A 224 -13.12 29.90 -7.91
C LEU A 224 -13.45 30.96 -6.84
N ILE A 225 -12.81 30.90 -5.67
CA ILE A 225 -12.97 31.88 -4.59
C ILE A 225 -12.46 33.24 -5.07
N VAL A 226 -11.26 33.29 -5.64
CA VAL A 226 -10.65 34.54 -6.16
C VAL A 226 -11.51 35.15 -7.26
N ALA A 227 -11.98 34.36 -8.22
CA ALA A 227 -12.83 34.83 -9.31
C ALA A 227 -14.22 35.32 -8.86
N ASN A 228 -14.70 34.88 -7.69
CA ASN A 228 -16.00 35.29 -7.14
C ASN A 228 -15.86 36.16 -5.87
N LYS A 229 -14.67 36.74 -5.62
CA LYS A 229 -14.36 37.48 -4.39
C LYS A 229 -15.38 38.58 -4.08
N ASP A 230 -15.88 39.28 -5.10
CA ASP A 230 -16.84 40.37 -4.92
C ASP A 230 -18.19 39.92 -4.36
N LYS A 231 -18.56 38.64 -4.55
CA LYS A 231 -19.77 38.07 -3.96
C LYS A 231 -19.61 37.79 -2.47
N PHE A 232 -18.38 37.56 -2.02
CA PHE A 232 -18.05 37.26 -0.61
C PHE A 232 -17.76 38.51 0.23
N LYS A 233 -17.54 39.68 -0.38
CA LYS A 233 -17.31 40.97 0.32
C LYS A 233 -18.45 41.41 1.25
N ASN A 234 -19.66 40.88 1.05
CA ASN A 234 -20.84 41.22 1.88
C ASN A 234 -20.93 40.38 3.17
N LEU A 235 -20.00 39.46 3.41
CA LEU A 235 -19.86 38.80 4.70
C LEU A 235 -19.20 39.79 5.64
N ASN A 236 -20.00 40.34 6.57
CA ASN A 236 -19.62 41.31 7.58
C ASN A 236 -18.21 41.02 8.15
N VAL A 237 -17.22 41.75 7.66
CA VAL A 237 -15.99 42.01 8.42
C VAL A 237 -16.44 42.99 9.49
N PRO A 238 -16.40 42.64 10.79
CA PRO A 238 -16.53 43.65 11.82
C PRO A 238 -15.43 44.68 11.56
N THR A 239 -15.84 45.89 11.20
CA THR A 239 -14.97 47.06 11.08
C THR A 239 -14.32 47.32 12.44
N ALA A 240 -13.25 46.59 12.75
CA ALA A 240 -12.36 46.92 13.83
C ALA A 240 -11.30 47.85 13.25
N ALA A 241 -11.43 49.13 13.62
CA ALA A 241 -10.42 50.18 13.56
C ALA A 241 -9.96 50.63 12.15
N ARG A 242 -10.81 51.43 11.50
CA ARG A 242 -10.32 52.63 10.79
C ARG A 242 -10.48 53.83 11.72
N ASP A 243 -9.82 53.78 12.86
CA ASP A 243 -9.51 54.88 13.78
C ASP A 243 -8.22 54.36 14.43
N GLU A 244 -7.03 54.84 14.05
CA GLU A 244 -6.43 56.05 14.60
C GLU A 244 -5.40 56.63 13.60
N GLU A 245 -5.20 57.94 13.75
CA GLU A 245 -4.57 58.96 12.89
C GLU A 245 -3.16 58.67 12.34
#